data_AF-A0A931WDV3-F1
#
_entry.id   AF-A0A931WDV3-F1
#
_cell.length_a   1.000
_cell.length_b   1.000
_cell.length_c   1.000
_cell.angle_alpha   90.00
_cell.angle_beta   90.00
_cell.angle_gamma   90.00
#
_symmetry.space_group_name_H-M   'P 1'
#
loop_
_entity.id
_entity.type
_entity.pdbx_description
1 polymer ?
#
loop_
_entity_poly.entity_id
_entity_poly.type
_entity_poly.pdbx_seq_one_letter_code
_entity_poly.pdbx_strand_id
1 'polypeptide(L)'
;MTPKIQKEIQERLAKLLADSSLAEDLKKALLDNMDKIPDYHIFDLIDALEKEKIELQRIALDIKLYLEQQGNDWKELEAKQEQAADEIVDKEIQKIEDEFKLQQAKDSLTPATP
;
A
#
# COMPACT_ATOMS: atom_id res chain seq x y z
N MET A 1 -34.94 -12.80 27.45
CA MET A 1 -34.13 -11.55 27.46
C MET A 1 -34.97 -10.40 28.00
N THR A 2 -34.40 -9.40 28.69
CA THR A 2 -35.18 -8.22 29.10
C THR A 2 -35.37 -7.27 27.91
N PRO A 3 -36.44 -6.45 27.85
CA PRO A 3 -36.65 -5.51 26.75
C PRO A 3 -35.48 -4.54 26.55
N LYS A 4 -34.79 -4.18 27.64
CA LYS A 4 -33.60 -3.33 27.59
C LYS A 4 -32.44 -4.02 26.86
N ILE A 5 -32.14 -5.27 27.22
CA ILE A 5 -31.05 -6.05 26.60
C ILE A 5 -31.35 -6.30 25.13
N GLN A 6 -32.62 -6.59 24.79
CA GLN A 6 -33.04 -6.77 23.41
C GLN A 6 -32.79 -5.52 22.59
N LYS A 7 -33.18 -4.33 23.08
CA LYS A 7 -32.92 -3.06 22.39
C LYS A 7 -31.43 -2.81 22.16
N GLU A 8 -30.58 -3.05 23.16
CA GLU A 8 -29.12 -2.89 23.04
C GLU A 8 -28.51 -3.81 21.95
N ILE A 9 -28.99 -5.05 21.85
CA ILE A 9 -28.56 -5.99 20.83
C ILE A 9 -29.00 -5.55 19.44
N GLN A 10 -30.25 -5.08 19.30
CA GLN A 10 -30.78 -4.57 18.04
C GLN A 10 -29.98 -3.35 17.56
N GLU A 11 -29.67 -2.41 18.45
CA GLU A 11 -28.86 -1.23 18.13
C GLU A 11 -27.44 -1.61 17.71
N ARG A 12 -26.80 -2.56 18.41
CA ARG A 12 -25.46 -3.06 18.05
C ARG A 12 -25.47 -3.73 16.68
N LEU A 13 -26.42 -4.63 16.43
CA LEU A 13 -26.53 -5.33 15.14
C LEU A 13 -26.79 -4.35 14.00
N ALA A 14 -27.70 -3.38 14.17
CA ALA A 14 -27.98 -2.37 13.15
C ALA A 14 -26.74 -1.56 12.78
N LYS A 15 -25.92 -1.18 13.76
CA LYS A 15 -24.64 -0.49 13.51
C LYS A 15 -23.66 -1.37 12.74
N LEU A 16 -23.53 -2.63 13.12
CA LEU A 16 -22.63 -3.57 12.45
C LEU A 16 -23.06 -3.86 11.01
N LEU A 17 -24.37 -4.02 10.78
CA LEU A 17 -24.91 -4.18 9.42
C LEU A 17 -24.71 -2.93 8.57
N ALA A 18 -24.85 -1.74 9.14
CA ALA A 18 -24.58 -0.49 8.41
C ALA A 18 -23.12 -0.39 7.95
N ASP A 19 -22.18 -0.81 8.80
CA ASP A 19 -20.74 -0.82 8.50
C ASP A 19 -20.31 -1.99 7.59
N SER A 20 -21.14 -3.02 7.45
CA SER A 20 -20.81 -4.25 6.73
C SER A 20 -20.91 -4.12 5.20
N SER A 21 -20.13 -4.93 4.50
CA SER A 21 -20.12 -5.02 3.04
C SER A 21 -21.26 -5.87 2.45
N LEU A 22 -22.12 -6.44 3.29
CA LEU A 22 -23.27 -7.23 2.85
C LEU A 22 -24.18 -6.44 1.90
N ALA A 23 -24.92 -7.16 1.06
CA ALA A 23 -25.89 -6.54 0.17
C ALA A 23 -27.05 -5.92 0.97
N GLU A 24 -27.54 -4.76 0.54
CA GLU A 24 -28.58 -4.00 1.27
C GLU A 24 -29.90 -4.75 1.41
N ASP A 25 -30.26 -5.59 0.43
CA ASP A 25 -31.42 -6.47 0.50
C ASP A 25 -31.29 -7.51 1.60
N LEU A 26 -30.10 -8.09 1.79
CA LEU A 26 -29.80 -9.03 2.87
C LEU A 26 -29.80 -8.33 4.23
N LYS A 27 -29.18 -7.15 4.34
CA LYS A 27 -29.20 -6.35 5.59
C LYS A 27 -30.65 -6.05 6.00
N LYS A 28 -31.46 -5.61 5.05
CA LYS A 28 -32.88 -5.34 5.27
C LYS A 28 -33.64 -6.60 5.69
N ALA A 29 -33.43 -7.72 5.01
CA ALA A 29 -34.08 -8.98 5.35
C ALA A 29 -33.74 -9.46 6.78
N LEU A 30 -32.50 -9.27 7.22
CA LEU A 30 -32.06 -9.58 8.59
C LEU A 30 -32.75 -8.68 9.63
N LEU A 31 -32.79 -7.37 9.38
CA LEU A 31 -33.46 -6.41 10.27
C LEU A 31 -34.98 -6.64 10.35
N ASP A 32 -35.63 -6.83 9.20
CA ASP A 32 -37.08 -7.02 9.09
C ASP A 32 -37.57 -8.33 9.75
N ASN A 33 -36.69 -9.32 9.92
CA ASN A 33 -37.04 -10.63 10.50
C ASN A 33 -36.36 -10.92 11.83
N MET A 34 -35.67 -9.94 12.43
CA MET A 34 -34.87 -10.12 13.63
C MET A 34 -35.66 -10.72 14.80
N ASP A 35 -36.92 -10.32 14.99
CA ASP A 35 -37.78 -10.86 16.06
C ASP A 35 -38.14 -12.35 15.89
N LYS A 36 -37.90 -12.91 14.70
CA LYS A 36 -38.10 -14.34 14.38
C LYS A 36 -36.81 -15.14 14.43
N ILE A 37 -35.65 -14.47 14.50
CA ILE A 37 -34.35 -15.13 14.57
C ILE A 37 -34.10 -15.56 16.02
N PRO A 38 -33.72 -16.82 16.26
CA PRO A 38 -33.32 -17.24 17.60
C PRO A 38 -32.13 -16.43 18.12
N ASP A 39 -32.16 -16.03 19.40
CA ASP A 39 -31.15 -15.18 20.02
C ASP A 39 -29.69 -15.65 19.77
N TYR A 40 -29.44 -16.96 19.80
CA TYR A 40 -28.10 -17.51 19.55
C TYR A 40 -27.57 -17.21 18.14
N HIS A 41 -28.43 -17.22 17.12
CA HIS A 41 -28.05 -16.83 15.77
C HIS A 41 -27.84 -15.32 15.62
N ILE A 42 -28.53 -14.51 16.43
CA ILE A 42 -28.27 -13.06 16.50
C ILE A 42 -26.86 -12.81 17.06
N PHE A 43 -26.47 -13.55 18.11
CA PHE A 43 -25.11 -13.48 18.65
C PHE A 43 -24.05 -13.96 17.65
N ASP A 44 -24.27 -15.10 16.99
CA ASP A 44 -23.36 -15.60 15.93
C ASP A 44 -23.17 -14.55 14.81
N LEU A 45 -24.26 -13.88 14.42
CA LEU A 45 -24.22 -12.83 13.41
C LEU A 45 -23.42 -11.61 13.87
N ILE A 46 -23.61 -11.17 15.12
CA ILE A 46 -22.83 -10.07 15.71
C ILE A 46 -21.34 -10.43 15.71
N ASP A 47 -20.98 -11.62 16.19
CA ASP A 47 -19.59 -12.07 16.26
C ASP A 47 -18.96 -12.14 14.86
N ALA A 48 -19.70 -12.63 13.87
CA ALA A 48 -19.25 -12.67 12.48
C ALA A 48 -19.00 -11.28 11.90
N LEU A 49 -19.92 -10.34 12.12
CA LEU A 49 -19.79 -8.96 11.63
C LEU A 49 -18.66 -8.18 12.33
N GLU A 50 -18.45 -8.43 13.63
CA GLU A 50 -17.33 -7.84 14.36
C GLU A 50 -15.98 -8.37 13.86
N LYS A 51 -15.90 -9.67 13.60
CA LYS A 51 -14.73 -10.27 13.00
C LYS A 51 -14.47 -9.74 11.59
N GLU A 52 -15.50 -9.61 10.76
CA GLU A 52 -15.40 -8.97 9.43
C GLU A 52 -14.78 -7.57 9.57
N LYS A 53 -15.33 -6.75 10.46
CA LYS A 53 -14.85 -5.38 10.69
C LYS A 53 -13.37 -5.33 11.09
N ILE A 54 -12.94 -6.17 12.02
CA ILE A 54 -11.54 -6.22 12.49
C ILE A 54 -10.61 -6.64 11.34
N GLU A 55 -10.99 -7.68 10.59
CA GLU A 55 -10.17 -8.19 9.49
C GLU A 55 -10.05 -7.16 8.35
N LEU A 56 -11.14 -6.48 8.00
CA LEU A 56 -11.11 -5.40 6.99
C LEU A 56 -10.27 -4.22 7.45
N GLN A 57 -10.33 -3.84 8.74
CA GLN A 57 -9.46 -2.81 9.30
C GLN A 57 -7.98 -3.20 9.25
N ARG A 58 -7.65 -4.46 9.55
CA ARG A 58 -6.28 -4.97 9.44
C ARG A 58 -5.78 -4.87 7.99
N ILE A 59 -6.57 -5.39 7.03
CA ILE A 59 -6.20 -5.35 5.61
C ILE A 59 -6.02 -3.90 5.13
N ALA A 60 -6.91 -2.99 5.54
CA ALA A 60 -6.77 -1.57 5.19
C ALA A 60 -5.48 -0.95 5.73
N LEU A 61 -5.07 -1.31 6.95
CA LEU A 61 -3.79 -0.88 7.51
C LEU A 61 -2.61 -1.46 6.74
N ASP A 62 -2.63 -2.75 6.43
CA ASP A 62 -1.56 -3.43 5.68
C ASP A 62 -1.37 -2.79 4.29
N ILE A 63 -2.47 -2.49 3.59
CA ILE A 63 -2.43 -1.78 2.31
C ILE A 63 -1.81 -0.38 2.48
N LYS A 64 -2.19 0.36 3.51
CA LYS A 64 -1.65 1.69 3.77
C LYS A 64 -0.14 1.66 4.00
N LEU A 65 0.33 0.72 4.84
CA LEU A 65 1.75 0.54 5.12
C LEU A 65 2.52 0.12 3.87
N TYR A 66 1.94 -0.78 3.06
CA TYR A 66 2.53 -1.18 1.80
C TYR A 66 2.68 0.01 0.83
N LEU A 67 1.66 0.85 0.68
CA LEU A 67 1.72 2.03 -0.18
C LEU A 67 2.76 3.06 0.29
N GLU A 68 2.87 3.25 1.60
CA GLU A 68 3.89 4.12 2.19
C GLU A 68 5.31 3.59 1.92
N GLN A 69 5.51 2.28 2.11
CA GLN A 69 6.79 1.63 1.82
C GLN A 69 7.15 1.72 0.33
N GLN A 70 6.22 1.44 -0.58
CA GLN A 70 6.43 1.60 -2.01
C GLN A 70 6.85 3.03 -2.38
N GLY A 71 6.25 4.04 -1.76
CA GLY A 71 6.65 5.44 -1.97
C GLY A 71 8.10 5.72 -1.59
N ASN A 72 8.61 5.08 -0.53
CA ASN A 72 10.00 5.20 -0.13
C ASN A 72 10.94 4.42 -1.05
N ASP A 73 10.56 3.19 -1.41
CA ASP A 73 11.33 2.33 -2.32
C ASP A 73 11.53 3.01 -3.69
N TRP A 74 10.49 3.67 -4.23
CA TRP A 74 10.59 4.41 -5.49
C TRP A 74 11.55 5.60 -5.42
N LYS A 75 11.53 6.36 -4.31
CA LYS A 75 12.48 7.48 -4.10
C LYS A 75 13.91 6.98 -3.98
N GLU A 76 14.11 5.87 -3.27
CA GLU A 76 15.44 5.27 -3.15
C GLU A 76 15.94 4.75 -4.51
N LEU A 77 15.06 4.15 -5.31
CA LEU A 77 15.40 3.71 -6.65
C LEU A 77 15.78 4.89 -7.56
N GLU A 78 15.02 5.98 -7.53
CA GLU A 78 15.31 7.20 -8.28
C GLU A 78 16.69 7.77 -7.93
N ALA A 79 16.99 7.90 -6.63
CA ALA A 79 18.30 8.38 -6.17
C ALA A 79 19.45 7.46 -6.62
N LYS A 80 19.26 6.14 -6.61
CA LYS A 80 20.26 5.18 -7.10
C LYS A 80 20.45 5.28 -8.61
N GLN A 81 19.38 5.54 -9.36
CA GLN A 81 19.45 5.72 -10.81
C GLN A 81 20.20 7.01 -11.18
N GLU A 82 19.94 8.11 -10.46
CA GLU A 82 20.67 9.37 -10.60
C GLU A 82 22.16 9.18 -10.31
N GLN A 83 22.50 8.59 -9.16
CA GLN A 83 23.89 8.31 -8.81
C GLN A 83 24.59 7.43 -9.85
N ALA A 84 23.92 6.38 -10.34
CA ALA A 84 24.49 5.50 -11.36
C ALA A 84 24.70 6.22 -12.70
N ALA A 85 23.81 7.15 -13.07
CA ALA A 85 23.96 7.95 -14.28
C ALA A 85 25.15 8.92 -14.16
N ASP A 86 25.30 9.59 -13.02
CA ASP A 86 26.43 10.47 -12.74
C ASP A 86 27.76 9.70 -12.81
N GLU A 87 27.84 8.53 -12.18
CA GLU A 87 29.03 7.67 -12.23
C GLU A 87 29.39 7.23 -13.66
N ILE A 88 28.40 7.03 -14.54
CA ILE A 88 28.64 6.69 -15.94
C ILE A 88 29.18 7.91 -16.70
N VAL A 89 28.57 9.08 -16.50
CA VAL A 89 28.99 10.32 -17.14
C VAL A 89 30.41 10.68 -16.74
N ASP A 90 30.73 10.62 -15.44
CA ASP A 90 32.08 10.91 -14.92
C ASP A 90 33.13 9.97 -15.53
N LYS A 91 32.81 8.67 -15.66
CA LYS A 91 33.71 7.70 -16.29
C LYS A 91 33.95 8.00 -17.77
N GLU A 92 32.91 8.38 -18.51
CA GLU A 92 33.06 8.72 -19.92
C GLU A 92 33.81 10.04 -20.12
N ILE A 93 33.57 11.06 -19.27
CA ILE A 93 34.36 12.31 -19.27
C ILE A 93 35.83 12.00 -19.01
N GLN A 94 36.14 11.22 -17.97
CA GLN A 94 37.51 10.85 -17.64
C GLN A 94 38.20 10.15 -18.81
N LYS A 95 37.49 9.24 -19.49
CA LYS A 95 38.01 8.53 -20.66
C LYS A 95 38.32 9.49 -21.82
N ILE A 96 37.44 10.45 -22.10
CA ILE A 96 37.66 11.48 -23.12
C ILE A 96 38.88 12.35 -22.77
N GLU A 97 39.02 12.75 -21.51
CA GLU A 97 40.18 13.53 -21.06
C GLU A 97 41.50 12.76 -21.22
N ASP A 98 41.50 11.47 -20.87
CA ASP A 98 42.68 10.63 -20.99
C ASP A 98 43.06 10.38 -22.46
N GLU A 99 42.08 10.16 -23.33
CA GLU A 99 42.27 10.09 -24.79
C GLU A 99 42.87 11.40 -25.35
N PHE A 100 42.37 12.55 -24.88
CA PHE A 100 42.89 13.85 -25.30
C PHE A 100 44.33 14.09 -24.84
N LYS A 101 44.67 13.75 -23.59
CA LYS A 101 46.05 13.82 -23.07
C LYS A 101 46.99 12.91 -23.86
N LEU A 102 46.55 11.70 -24.19
CA LEU A 102 47.30 10.77 -25.03
C LEU A 102 47.57 11.35 -26.43
N GLN A 103 46.59 12.04 -27.02
CA GLN A 103 46.77 12.68 -28.32
C GLN A 103 47.79 13.82 -28.26
N GLN A 104 47.70 14.71 -27.26
CA GLN A 104 48.69 15.78 -27.07
C GLN A 104 50.12 15.23 -26.88
N ALA A 105 50.26 14.14 -26.11
CA ALA A 105 51.56 13.49 -25.91
C ALA A 105 52.13 12.90 -27.21
N LYS A 106 51.29 12.37 -28.10
CA LYS A 106 51.71 11.89 -29.42
C LYS A 106 52.15 13.04 -30.32
N ASP A 107 51.38 14.11 -30.38
CA ASP A 107 51.65 15.27 -31.23
C ASP A 107 52.94 16.00 -30.82
N SER A 108 53.30 15.96 -29.53
CA SER A 108 54.55 16.53 -29.00
C SER A 108 55.78 15.64 -29.18
N LEU A 109 55.60 14.35 -29.49
CA LEU A 109 56.69 13.40 -29.78
C LEU A 109 56.96 13.23 -31.28
N THR A 110 56.08 13.69 -32.17
CA THR A 110 56.34 13.75 -33.60
C THR A 110 57.25 14.93 -33.93
N PRO A 111 58.51 14.71 -34.40
CA PRO A 111 59.38 15.81 -34.78
C PRO A 111 58.80 16.51 -36.00
N ALA A 112 58.69 17.84 -35.93
CA ALA A 112 58.35 18.67 -37.08
C ALA A 112 59.33 18.34 -38.21
N THR A 113 58.84 17.64 -39.23
CA THR A 113 59.64 17.35 -40.42
C THR A 113 59.67 18.63 -41.25
N PRO A 114 60.85 19.18 -41.56
CA PRO A 114 60.98 20.47 -42.25
C PRO A 114 60.46 20.45 -43.69
#